data_AF-A0A3D0SQ09-F1
#
_entry.id   AF-A0A3D0SQ09-F1
#
_cell.length_a   1.000
_cell.length_b   1.000
_cell.length_c   1.000
_cell.angle_alpha   90.00
_cell.angle_beta   90.00
_cell.angle_gamma   90.00
#
_symmetry.space_group_name_H-M   'P 1'
#
loop_
_entity.id
_entity.type
_entity.pdbx_description
1 polymer ?
#
loop_
_entity_poly.entity_id
_entity_poly.type
_entity_poly.pdbx_seq_one_letter_code
_entity_poly.pdbx_strand_id
1 'polypeptide(L)'
;YRYIQLSLPEHGHSDVIIWPETAIPAFYENVQPFMDALAARTQKDHVDYVTGLPTGSWEKSIFYNSVARIGSDSKMAFYHKRRLLPFGEYLPLRGFFLFFRHWVAIPMADFTAGGHEQPLLQAGGQPVGVSICFEAVFGSEIRQALPEATWLINVSND
;
A
#
# COMPACT_ATOMS: atom_id res chain seq x y z
N TYR A 1 -10.91 -12.00 6.00
CA TYR A 1 -10.49 -13.43 6.09
C TYR A 1 -10.26 -14.12 4.74
N ARG A 2 -10.93 -13.74 3.64
CA ARG A 2 -10.76 -14.39 2.32
C ARG A 2 -9.31 -14.49 1.85
N TYR A 3 -8.56 -13.39 1.82
CA TYR A 3 -7.17 -13.40 1.35
C TYR A 3 -6.27 -14.34 2.15
N ILE A 4 -6.42 -14.36 3.48
CA ILE A 4 -5.67 -15.29 4.36
C ILE A 4 -5.96 -16.74 3.98
N GLN A 5 -7.23 -17.11 3.85
CA GLN A 5 -7.61 -18.49 3.54
C GLN A 5 -7.05 -18.96 2.19
N LEU A 6 -6.96 -18.06 1.21
CA LEU A 6 -6.38 -18.35 -0.09
C LEU A 6 -4.84 -18.36 -0.07
N SER A 7 -4.23 -17.65 0.88
CA SER A 7 -2.76 -17.51 0.97
C SER A 7 -2.11 -18.61 1.81
N LEU A 8 -2.79 -19.10 2.85
CA LEU A 8 -2.25 -20.11 3.76
C LEU A 8 -1.75 -21.40 3.06
N PRO A 9 -2.43 -21.93 2.02
CA PRO A 9 -1.92 -23.09 1.28
C PRO A 9 -0.60 -22.84 0.54
N GLU A 10 -0.28 -21.59 0.20
CA GLU A 10 0.92 -21.21 -0.56
C GLU A 10 2.17 -21.02 0.31
N HIS A 11 2.00 -21.08 1.64
CA HIS A 11 3.11 -20.99 2.58
C HIS A 11 4.08 -22.16 2.40
N GLY A 12 5.37 -21.86 2.27
CA GLY A 12 6.42 -22.85 1.96
C GLY A 12 6.51 -23.24 0.48
N HIS A 13 5.61 -22.72 -0.37
CA HIS A 13 5.67 -22.89 -1.83
C HIS A 13 6.00 -21.59 -2.57
N SER A 14 5.76 -20.43 -1.94
CA SER A 14 6.02 -19.11 -2.50
C SER A 14 6.95 -18.29 -1.60
N ASP A 15 7.87 -17.53 -2.21
CA ASP A 15 8.75 -16.60 -1.49
C ASP A 15 8.03 -15.30 -1.11
N VAL A 16 7.08 -14.86 -1.94
CA VAL A 16 6.32 -13.61 -1.75
C VAL A 16 4.85 -13.81 -2.11
N ILE A 17 3.95 -13.39 -1.23
CA ILE A 17 2.50 -13.34 -1.44
C ILE A 17 2.06 -11.88 -1.54
N ILE A 18 1.38 -11.53 -2.63
CA ILE A 18 0.96 -10.15 -2.91
C ILE A 18 -0.55 -10.06 -2.86
N TRP A 19 -1.06 -9.15 -2.03
CA TRP A 19 -2.47 -8.77 -1.98
C TRP A 19 -2.67 -7.41 -2.66
N PRO A 20 -3.85 -7.19 -3.28
CA PRO A 20 -4.13 -5.99 -4.05
C PRO A 20 -4.19 -4.72 -3.18
N GLU A 21 -4.43 -3.59 -3.84
CA GLU A 21 -4.65 -2.31 -3.20
C GLU A 21 -5.85 -2.39 -2.23
N THR A 22 -5.69 -1.81 -1.04
CA THR A 22 -6.74 -1.79 0.00
C THR A 22 -7.30 -3.18 0.35
N ALA A 23 -6.50 -4.24 0.21
CA ALA A 23 -6.90 -5.60 0.60
C ALA A 23 -7.27 -5.72 2.10
N ILE A 24 -6.71 -4.84 2.93
CA ILE A 24 -7.11 -4.64 4.32
C ILE A 24 -7.87 -3.30 4.38
N PRO A 25 -9.22 -3.30 4.43
CA PRO A 25 -10.04 -2.09 4.38
C PRO A 25 -10.14 -1.42 5.76
N ALA A 26 -9.01 -1.25 6.45
CA ALA A 26 -8.90 -0.62 7.75
C ALA A 26 -7.51 0.01 7.92
N PHE A 27 -7.43 1.10 8.69
CA PHE A 27 -6.15 1.77 8.93
C PHE A 27 -5.20 0.86 9.69
N TYR A 28 -3.91 0.92 9.33
CA TYR A 28 -2.85 0.18 10.00
C TYR A 28 -2.91 0.27 11.53
N GLU A 29 -3.17 1.47 12.08
CA GLU A 29 -3.30 1.70 13.54
C GLU A 29 -4.43 0.90 14.18
N ASN A 30 -5.49 0.56 13.44
CA ASN A 30 -6.63 -0.21 13.94
C ASN A 30 -6.46 -1.72 13.76
N VAL A 31 -5.47 -2.16 12.98
CA VAL A 31 -5.23 -3.58 12.66
C VAL A 31 -3.86 -4.08 13.09
N GLN A 32 -3.12 -3.34 13.93
CA GLN A 32 -1.80 -3.77 14.42
C GLN A 32 -1.79 -5.21 14.97
N PRO A 33 -2.75 -5.65 15.81
CA PRO A 33 -2.74 -7.03 16.31
C PRO A 33 -2.85 -8.07 15.19
N PHE A 34 -3.59 -7.74 14.12
CA PHE A 34 -3.68 -8.59 12.93
C PHE A 34 -2.37 -8.60 12.14
N MET A 35 -1.75 -7.44 11.95
CA MET A 35 -0.48 -7.31 11.25
C MET A 35 0.66 -8.04 11.98
N ASP A 36 0.68 -7.97 13.32
CA ASP A 36 1.65 -8.68 14.15
C ASP A 36 1.45 -10.20 14.09
N ALA A 37 0.20 -10.67 14.12
CA ALA A 37 -0.12 -12.08 13.95
C ALA A 37 0.29 -12.60 12.57
N LEU A 38 0.08 -11.80 11.52
CA LEU A 38 0.54 -12.12 10.17
C LEU A 38 2.07 -12.12 10.09
N ALA A 39 2.76 -11.16 10.71
CA ALA A 39 4.22 -11.11 10.76
C ALA A 39 4.83 -12.33 11.47
N ALA A 40 4.26 -12.75 12.61
CA ALA A 40 4.70 -13.96 13.30
C ALA A 40 4.55 -15.22 12.42
N ARG A 41 3.49 -15.27 11.60
CA ARG A 41 3.27 -16.38 10.66
C ARG A 41 4.25 -16.35 9.48
N THR A 42 4.44 -15.17 8.92
CA THR A 42 5.39 -14.84 7.83
C THR A 42 6.81 -15.30 8.18
N GLN A 43 7.25 -15.03 9.42
CA GLN A 43 8.54 -15.49 9.94
C GLN A 43 8.62 -17.01 10.06
N LYS A 44 7.58 -17.66 10.60
CA LYS A 44 7.57 -19.11 10.79
C LYS A 44 7.62 -19.88 9.47
N ASP A 45 6.91 -19.38 8.47
CA ASP A 45 6.71 -20.09 7.21
C ASP A 45 7.63 -19.58 6.08
N HIS A 46 8.56 -18.67 6.40
CA HIS A 46 9.57 -18.11 5.48
C HIS A 46 9.00 -17.55 4.17
N VAL A 47 7.88 -16.83 4.26
CA VAL A 47 7.21 -16.20 3.12
C VAL A 47 6.99 -14.73 3.44
N ASP A 48 7.29 -13.82 2.51
CA ASP A 48 7.01 -12.39 2.69
C ASP A 48 5.60 -12.04 2.19
N TYR A 49 4.95 -11.08 2.85
CA TYR A 49 3.68 -10.52 2.38
C TYR A 49 3.85 -9.09 1.88
N VAL A 50 3.18 -8.74 0.79
CA VAL A 50 3.05 -7.36 0.30
C VAL A 50 1.56 -7.05 0.15
N THR A 51 1.02 -6.08 0.89
CA THR A 51 -0.42 -5.83 0.93
C THR A 51 -0.76 -4.34 0.96
N GLY A 52 -1.81 -3.97 0.24
CA GLY A 52 -2.38 -2.63 0.30
C GLY A 52 -3.23 -2.39 1.55
N LEU A 53 -3.01 -1.26 2.23
CA LEU A 53 -3.83 -0.77 3.33
C LEU A 53 -3.62 0.75 3.54
N PRO A 54 -4.62 1.47 4.08
CA PRO A 54 -4.41 2.85 4.49
C PRO A 54 -3.53 2.91 5.75
N THR A 55 -2.59 3.85 5.79
CA THR A 55 -1.78 4.18 6.98
C THR A 55 -1.98 5.65 7.34
N GLY A 56 -1.54 6.08 8.53
CA GLY A 56 -1.71 7.47 8.95
C GLY A 56 -2.08 7.61 10.41
N SER A 57 -2.56 8.79 10.77
CA SER A 57 -3.02 9.12 12.12
C SER A 57 -4.07 10.23 12.06
N TRP A 58 -5.18 10.01 12.77
CA TRP A 58 -6.20 11.04 12.98
C TRP A 58 -5.68 12.26 13.74
N GLU A 59 -4.78 12.05 14.71
CA GLU A 59 -4.17 13.13 15.49
C GLU A 59 -3.41 14.12 14.60
N LYS A 60 -2.67 13.59 13.62
CA LYS A 60 -1.89 14.41 12.68
C LYS A 60 -2.69 14.84 11.46
N SER A 61 -3.91 14.31 11.27
CA SER A 61 -4.72 14.49 10.06
C SER A 61 -3.93 14.17 8.78
N ILE A 62 -3.09 13.13 8.83
CA ILE A 62 -2.28 12.66 7.71
C ILE A 62 -2.64 11.19 7.46
N PHE A 63 -3.04 10.89 6.24
CA PHE A 63 -3.39 9.54 5.81
C PHE A 63 -2.68 9.22 4.51
N TYR A 64 -2.22 7.99 4.30
CA TYR A 64 -1.59 7.57 3.06
C TYR A 64 -2.27 6.31 2.53
N ASN A 65 -2.50 6.25 1.23
CA ASN A 65 -2.72 4.97 0.56
C ASN A 65 -1.35 4.27 0.47
N SER A 66 -1.23 3.10 1.07
CA SER A 66 0.06 2.47 1.31
C SER A 66 0.07 1.00 0.90
N VAL A 67 1.26 0.54 0.54
CA VAL A 67 1.62 -0.87 0.45
C VAL A 67 2.58 -1.17 1.59
N ALA A 68 2.20 -2.12 2.44
CA ALA A 68 3.07 -2.66 3.46
C ALA A 68 3.75 -3.93 2.96
N ARG A 69 5.05 -4.04 3.18
CA ARG A 69 5.75 -5.33 3.19
C ARG A 69 5.85 -5.82 4.63
N ILE A 70 5.40 -7.04 4.87
CA ILE A 70 5.53 -7.78 6.12
C ILE A 70 6.55 -8.88 5.87
N GLY A 71 7.72 -8.75 6.49
CA GLY A 71 8.86 -9.61 6.24
C GLY A 71 8.98 -10.82 7.13
N SER A 72 9.49 -11.89 6.56
CA SER A 72 9.99 -13.06 7.30
C SER A 72 11.20 -12.72 8.19
N ASP A 73 11.88 -11.60 7.94
CA ASP A 73 12.96 -11.03 8.76
C ASP A 73 12.46 -10.18 9.95
N SER A 74 11.18 -10.28 10.29
CA SER A 74 10.51 -9.49 11.33
C SER A 74 10.52 -7.97 11.09
N LYS A 75 10.83 -7.51 9.87
CA LYS A 75 10.78 -6.09 9.51
C LYS A 75 9.54 -5.77 8.70
N MET A 76 8.92 -4.65 9.04
CA MET A 76 7.86 -4.05 8.25
C MET A 76 8.39 -2.80 7.55
N ALA A 77 7.99 -2.63 6.28
CA ALA A 77 8.33 -1.46 5.49
C ALA A 77 7.08 -1.00 4.73
N PHE A 78 7.01 0.28 4.42
CA PHE A 78 5.87 0.87 3.74
C PHE A 78 6.32 1.65 2.52
N TYR A 79 5.52 1.54 1.47
CA TYR A 79 5.50 2.45 0.35
C TYR A 79 4.18 3.24 0.39
N HIS A 80 4.26 4.55 0.25
CA HIS A 80 3.11 5.45 0.21
C HIS A 80 2.92 5.98 -1.21
N LYS A 81 1.68 5.95 -1.70
CA LYS A 81 1.31 6.43 -3.03
C LYS A 81 1.78 7.88 -3.22
N ARG A 82 2.64 8.12 -4.20
CA ARG A 82 3.16 9.44 -4.57
C ARG A 82 2.12 10.24 -5.33
N ARG A 83 1.44 9.61 -6.28
CA ARG A 83 0.50 10.26 -7.17
C ARG A 83 -0.92 9.83 -6.87
N LEU A 84 -1.63 10.71 -6.19
CA LEU A 84 -3.02 10.52 -5.83
C LEU A 84 -3.93 10.71 -7.06
N LEU A 85 -5.05 9.99 -7.10
CA LEU A 85 -6.08 10.17 -8.11
C LEU A 85 -6.93 11.41 -7.79
N PRO A 86 -7.00 12.42 -8.68
CA PRO A 86 -7.87 13.57 -8.48
C PRO A 86 -9.34 13.12 -8.38
N PHE A 87 -10.09 13.71 -7.44
CA PHE A 87 -11.51 13.43 -7.17
C PHE A 87 -11.83 12.04 -6.59
N GLY A 88 -10.86 11.12 -6.54
CA GLY A 88 -10.99 9.81 -5.87
C GLY A 88 -10.26 9.76 -4.51
N GLU A 89 -9.04 10.31 -4.43
CA GLU A 89 -8.18 10.25 -3.24
C GLU A 89 -7.81 11.63 -2.67
N TYR A 90 -8.09 12.71 -3.41
CA TYR A 90 -8.02 14.08 -2.91
C TYR A 90 -8.88 15.02 -3.77
N LEU A 91 -9.33 16.12 -3.17
CA LEU A 91 -10.11 17.15 -3.87
C LEU A 91 -9.22 18.34 -4.26
N PRO A 92 -8.88 18.52 -5.56
CA PRO A 92 -8.18 19.72 -6.02
C PRO A 92 -9.05 20.97 -5.80
N LEU A 93 -8.45 22.11 -5.46
CA LEU A 93 -9.14 23.39 -5.25
C LEU A 93 -10.31 23.33 -4.25
N ARG A 94 -10.11 22.69 -3.09
CA ARG A 94 -11.14 22.52 -2.04
C ARG A 94 -12.03 23.74 -1.80
N GLY A 95 -11.44 24.94 -1.71
CA GLY A 95 -12.19 26.17 -1.47
C GLY A 95 -13.24 26.51 -2.53
N PHE A 96 -13.00 26.14 -3.80
CA PHE A 96 -13.92 26.38 -4.91
C PHE A 96 -15.01 25.28 -5.00
N PHE A 97 -14.63 24.03 -4.77
CA PHE A 97 -15.54 22.87 -4.91
C PHE A 97 -16.41 22.59 -3.67
N LEU A 98 -16.08 23.13 -2.50
CA LEU A 98 -16.95 23.05 -1.31
C LEU A 98 -18.34 23.67 -1.53
N PHE A 99 -18.49 24.62 -2.46
CA PHE A 99 -19.79 25.19 -2.86
C PHE A 99 -20.75 24.12 -3.43
N PHE A 100 -20.21 23.08 -4.08
CA PHE A 100 -20.98 21.99 -4.70
C PHE A 100 -21.09 20.73 -3.83
N ARG A 101 -20.58 20.75 -2.59
CA ARG A 101 -20.57 19.58 -1.67
C ARG A 101 -21.97 18.99 -1.42
N HIS A 102 -23.03 19.79 -1.55
CA HIS A 102 -24.42 19.35 -1.38
C HIS A 102 -24.98 18.58 -2.60
N TRP A 103 -24.29 18.63 -3.75
CA TRP A 103 -24.72 18.02 -5.01
C TRP A 103 -23.93 16.76 -5.37
N VAL A 104 -22.83 16.46 -4.67
CA VAL A 104 -21.95 15.32 -4.97
C VAL A 104 -21.53 14.61 -3.68
N ALA A 105 -21.97 13.35 -3.52
CA ALA A 105 -21.56 12.48 -2.43
C ALA A 105 -20.21 11.83 -2.77
N ILE A 106 -19.12 12.61 -2.75
CA ILE A 106 -17.76 12.07 -2.92
C ILE A 106 -17.25 11.64 -1.55
N PRO A 107 -16.91 10.35 -1.32
CA PRO A 107 -16.24 9.92 -0.10
C PRO A 107 -14.87 10.59 -0.04
N MET A 108 -14.71 11.59 0.82
CA MET A 108 -13.45 12.33 0.94
C MET A 108 -12.52 11.60 1.89
N ALA A 109 -11.72 10.67 1.37
CA ALA A 109 -10.49 10.30 2.04
C ALA A 109 -9.44 11.34 1.65
N ASP A 110 -9.08 12.23 2.57
CA ASP A 110 -8.05 13.23 2.33
C ASP A 110 -6.68 12.58 2.48
N PHE A 111 -6.28 11.79 1.48
CA PHE A 111 -4.95 11.18 1.47
C PHE A 111 -3.89 12.25 1.18
N THR A 112 -2.79 12.11 1.89
CA THR A 112 -1.53 12.83 1.71
C THR A 112 -0.69 12.05 0.71
N ALA A 113 -0.02 12.77 -0.19
CA ALA A 113 0.93 12.16 -1.12
C ALA A 113 2.18 11.67 -0.36
N GLY A 114 2.65 10.48 -0.70
CA GLY A 114 3.93 9.96 -0.24
C GLY A 114 5.11 10.81 -0.72
N GLY A 115 6.23 10.72 -0.01
CA GLY A 115 7.47 11.40 -0.39
C GLY A 115 7.98 10.94 -1.77
N HIS A 116 8.71 11.82 -2.45
CA HIS A 116 9.33 11.48 -3.74
C HIS A 116 10.39 10.39 -3.55
N GLU A 117 11.32 10.60 -2.62
CA GLU A 117 12.32 9.61 -2.23
C GLU A 117 11.74 8.65 -1.18
N GLN A 118 11.51 7.41 -1.60
CA GLN A 118 11.10 6.32 -0.72
C GLN A 118 12.00 5.12 -1.00
N PRO A 119 12.47 4.41 0.05
CA PRO A 119 13.29 3.22 -0.15
C PRO A 119 12.48 2.14 -0.86
N LEU A 120 13.17 1.31 -1.64
CA LEU A 120 12.57 0.11 -2.21
C LEU A 120 12.16 -0.86 -1.11
N LEU A 121 11.00 -1.51 -1.29
CA LEU A 121 10.65 -2.64 -0.45
C LEU A 121 11.62 -3.79 -0.74
N GLN A 122 11.93 -4.58 0.29
CA GLN A 122 12.70 -5.80 0.14
C GLN A 122 11.73 -6.96 0.32
N ALA A 123 11.38 -7.70 -0.73
CA ALA A 123 10.48 -8.84 -0.64
C ALA A 123 11.09 -10.05 -1.34
N GLY A 124 11.05 -11.21 -0.68
CA GLY A 124 11.69 -12.42 -1.21
C GLY A 124 13.21 -12.28 -1.35
N GLY A 125 13.83 -11.46 -0.49
CA GLY A 125 15.26 -11.14 -0.55
C GLY A 125 15.67 -10.26 -1.74
N GLN A 126 14.72 -9.62 -2.41
CA GLN A 126 14.94 -8.82 -3.62
C GLN A 126 14.38 -7.40 -3.48
N PRO A 127 15.06 -6.37 -4.01
CA PRO A 127 14.55 -5.01 -4.06
C PRO A 127 13.40 -4.89 -5.07
N VAL A 128 12.28 -4.32 -4.64
CA VAL A 128 11.04 -4.23 -5.41
C VAL A 128 10.66 -2.78 -5.65
N GLY A 129 10.42 -2.44 -6.92
CA GLY A 129 9.80 -1.18 -7.30
C GLY A 129 8.28 -1.29 -7.17
N VAL A 130 7.68 -0.45 -6.33
CA VAL A 130 6.24 -0.47 -6.05
C VAL A 130 5.55 0.72 -6.70
N SER A 131 4.38 0.45 -7.27
CA SER A 131 3.42 1.45 -7.75
C SER A 131 2.01 1.05 -7.32
N ILE A 132 1.13 2.03 -7.16
CA ILE A 132 -0.26 1.82 -6.75
C ILE A 132 -1.20 2.37 -7.83
N CYS A 133 -2.06 1.49 -8.36
CA CYS A 133 -3.13 1.79 -9.30
C CYS A 133 -2.65 2.64 -10.48
N PHE A 134 -3.10 3.89 -10.55
CA PHE A 134 -2.84 4.83 -11.62
C PHE A 134 -1.36 5.25 -11.73
N GLU A 135 -0.52 4.97 -10.73
CA GLU A 135 0.92 5.26 -10.82
C GLU A 135 1.62 4.49 -11.95
N ALA A 136 1.12 3.29 -12.29
CA ALA A 136 1.71 2.45 -13.34
C ALA A 136 1.75 3.11 -14.73
N VAL A 137 0.86 4.07 -15.01
CA VAL A 137 0.87 4.77 -16.32
C VAL A 137 1.93 5.87 -16.39
N PHE A 138 2.56 6.24 -15.26
CA PHE A 138 3.59 7.28 -15.22
C PHE A 138 4.98 6.66 -15.18
N GLY A 139 5.58 6.48 -16.35
CA GLY A 139 6.94 5.93 -16.47
C GLY A 139 8.00 6.68 -15.65
N SER A 140 7.81 7.98 -15.38
CA SER A 140 8.71 8.74 -14.49
C SER A 140 8.69 8.27 -13.04
N GLU A 141 7.54 7.79 -12.54
CA GLU A 141 7.41 7.25 -11.18
C GLU A 141 8.04 5.86 -11.09
N ILE A 142 7.78 5.01 -12.09
CA ILE A 142 8.34 3.66 -12.18
C ILE A 142 9.87 3.70 -12.28
N ARG A 143 10.41 4.64 -13.06
CA ARG A 143 11.86 4.81 -13.24
C ARG A 143 12.61 5.16 -11.96
N GLN A 144 11.96 5.71 -10.93
CA GLN A 144 12.63 6.03 -9.66
C GLN A 144 13.10 4.77 -8.92
N ALA A 145 12.54 3.61 -9.24
CA ALA A 145 12.96 2.35 -8.66
C ALA A 145 14.12 1.68 -9.42
N LEU A 146 14.52 2.21 -10.58
CA LEU A 146 15.51 1.59 -11.46
C LEU A 146 16.84 2.36 -11.40
N PRO A 147 17.98 1.65 -11.53
CA PRO A 147 18.11 0.23 -11.84
C PRO A 147 18.09 -0.72 -10.62
N GLU A 148 17.92 -0.20 -9.41
CA GLU A 148 18.10 -0.95 -8.16
C GLU A 148 17.05 -2.05 -7.96
N ALA A 149 15.81 -1.83 -8.40
CA ALA A 149 14.75 -2.83 -8.33
C ALA A 149 14.99 -3.97 -9.32
N THR A 150 14.89 -5.21 -8.84
CA THR A 150 15.03 -6.40 -9.67
C THR A 150 13.70 -6.84 -10.28
N TRP A 151 12.59 -6.39 -9.70
CA TRP A 151 11.25 -6.56 -10.25
C TRP A 151 10.33 -5.42 -9.81
N LEU A 152 9.23 -5.27 -10.55
CA LEU A 152 8.25 -4.21 -10.37
C LEU A 152 6.90 -4.80 -10.03
N ILE A 153 6.16 -4.14 -9.13
CA ILE A 153 4.78 -4.46 -8.83
C ILE A 153 3.89 -3.23 -8.98
N ASN A 154 2.69 -3.48 -9.49
CA ASN A 154 1.58 -2.56 -9.39
C ASN A 154 0.46 -3.25 -8.63
N VAL A 155 0.03 -2.67 -7.52
CA VAL A 155 -1.19 -3.12 -6.83
C VAL A 155 -2.34 -2.18 -7.18
N SER A 156 -3.46 -2.72 -7.63
CA SER A 156 -4.65 -1.94 -8.02
C SER A 156 -5.91 -2.53 -7.40
N ASN A 157 -6.98 -1.73 -7.40
CA ASN A 157 -8.35 -2.13 -7.12
C ASN A 157 -9.24 -1.51 -8.21
N ASP A 158 -9.58 -2.32 -9.22
CA ASP A 158 -10.34 -1.92 -10.42
C ASP A 158 -11.80 -2.36 -10.34
#